data_AF-A0A3B0PKJ5-F1
#
_entry.id   AF-A0A3B0PKJ5-F1
#
_cell.length_a   1.000
_cell.length_b   1.000
_cell.length_c   1.000
_cell.angle_alpha   90.00
_cell.angle_beta   90.00
_cell.angle_gamma   90.00
#
_symmetry.space_group_name_H-M   'P 1'
#
loop_
_entity.id
_entity.type
_entity.pdbx_description
1 polymer ?
#
loop_
_entity_poly.entity_id
_entity_poly.type
_entity_poly.pdbx_seq_one_letter_code
_entity_poly.pdbx_strand_id
1 'polypeptide(L)' 'MPNQKGLLDLIDKLGPIYMSSANISGQPVIDIEKASETFPEIKQVFNFGKPSGKPSKIYNLDKNEIIER' A
#
# COMPACT_ATOMS: atom_id res chain seq x y z
N MET A 1 7.05 0.06 9.68
CA MET A 1 5.61 0.12 10.01
C MET A 1 4.96 1.30 9.28
N PRO A 2 3.74 1.20 8.73
CA PRO A 2 3.06 2.34 8.10
C PRO A 2 2.79 3.46 9.10
N ASN A 3 2.98 4.71 8.68
CA ASN A 3 2.65 5.88 9.48
C ASN A 3 1.22 6.37 9.17
N GLN A 4 0.22 5.51 9.38
CA GLN A 4 -1.19 5.90 9.28
C GLN A 4 -2.05 5.12 10.29
N LYS A 5 -2.60 5.82 11.29
CA LYS A 5 -3.41 5.29 12.39
C LYS A 5 -4.59 4.43 11.94
N GLY A 6 -5.39 4.87 10.97
CA GLY A 6 -6.53 4.07 10.49
C GLY A 6 -6.13 2.72 9.88
N LEU A 7 -4.98 2.68 9.20
CA LEU A 7 -4.42 1.44 8.67
C LEU A 7 -3.85 0.57 9.80
N LEU A 8 -3.20 1.15 10.81
CA LEU A 8 -2.75 0.43 12.00
C LEU A 8 -3.92 -0.23 12.73
N ASP A 9 -5.00 0.50 12.94
CA ASP A 9 -6.20 -0.01 13.62
C ASP A 9 -6.87 -1.17 12.85
N LEU A 10 -6.78 -1.15 11.51
CA LEU A 10 -7.24 -2.25 10.67
C LEU A 10 -6.33 -3.48 10.81
N ILE A 11 -5.02 -3.28 10.76
CA ILE A 11 -4.02 -4.35 10.91
C ILE A 11 -4.12 -4.97 12.31
N ASP A 12 -4.32 -4.19 13.36
CA ASP A 12 -4.47 -4.71 14.73
C ASP A 12 -5.68 -5.65 14.87
N LYS A 13 -6.72 -5.45 14.04
CA LYS A 13 -7.91 -6.31 14.02
C LYS A 13 -7.75 -7.54 13.12
N LEU A 14 -7.08 -7.39 11.97
CA LEU A 14 -6.97 -8.46 10.96
C LEU A 14 -5.72 -9.33 11.12
N GLY A 15 -4.70 -8.83 11.83
CA GLY A 15 -3.35 -9.36 11.82
C GLY A 15 -2.48 -8.82 10.67
N PRO A 16 -1.25 -9.34 10.52
CA PRO A 16 -0.36 -8.95 9.42
C PRO A 16 -1.00 -9.18 8.04
N ILE A 17 -0.76 -8.25 7.12
CA ILE A 17 -1.32 -8.28 5.76
C ILE A 17 -0.22 -8.27 4.71
N TYR A 18 -0.40 -9.07 3.66
CA TYR A 18 0.40 -8.99 2.43
C TYR A 18 -0.19 -7.90 1.54
N MET A 19 0.62 -6.90 1.21
CA MET A 19 0.16 -5.74 0.44
C MET A 19 1.25 -5.23 -0.49
N SER A 20 0.84 -4.89 -1.72
CA SER A 20 1.64 -4.15 -2.70
C SER A 20 1.02 -2.78 -2.96
N SER A 21 1.64 -1.98 -3.84
CA SER A 21 0.99 -0.80 -4.40
C SER A 21 -0.29 -1.19 -5.16
N ALA A 22 -1.30 -0.32 -5.10
CA ALA A 22 -2.56 -0.50 -5.82
C ALA A 22 -2.42 0.03 -7.24
N ASN A 23 -1.92 -0.82 -8.14
CA ASN A 23 -1.76 -0.51 -9.57
C ASN A 23 -1.83 -1.78 -10.42
N ILE A 24 -2.22 -1.62 -11.68
CA ILE A 24 -1.94 -2.64 -12.69
C ILE A 24 -0.43 -2.65 -12.94
N SER A 25 0.16 -3.84 -13.12
CA SER A 25 1.60 -3.99 -13.31
C SER A 25 2.13 -3.07 -14.43
N GLY A 26 3.20 -2.32 -14.14
CA GLY A 26 3.79 -1.34 -15.05
C GLY A 26 3.04 0.00 -15.16
N GLN A 27 1.88 0.14 -14.49
CA GLN A 27 1.10 1.38 -14.47
C GLN A 27 1.33 2.17 -13.17
N PRO A 28 1.05 3.50 -13.17
CA PRO A 28 1.06 4.31 -11.96
C PRO A 28 0.07 3.83 -10.90
N VAL A 29 0.35 4.18 -9.63
CA VAL A 29 -0.58 3.97 -8.51
C VAL A 29 -1.86 4.76 -8.75
N ILE A 30 -3.00 4.10 -8.54
CA ILE A 30 -4.31 4.72 -8.76
C ILE A 30 -4.71 5.63 -7.60
N ASP A 31 -5.58 6.60 -7.91
CA ASP A 31 -6.36 7.29 -6.89
C ASP A 31 -7.47 6.37 -6.36
N ILE A 32 -7.83 6.53 -5.09
CA ILE A 32 -8.77 5.62 -4.42
C ILE A 32 -10.18 5.65 -5.04
N GLU A 33 -10.55 6.78 -5.65
CA GLU A 33 -11.81 6.96 -6.36
C GLU A 33 -11.90 6.03 -7.60
N LYS A 34 -10.77 5.60 -8.15
CA LYS A 34 -10.68 4.68 -9.30
C LYS A 34 -10.59 3.21 -8.89
N ALA A 35 -10.62 2.90 -7.59
CA ALA A 35 -10.41 1.54 -7.09
C ALA A 35 -11.42 0.54 -7.66
N SER A 36 -12.71 0.88 -7.63
CA SER A 36 -13.77 -0.01 -8.11
C SER A 36 -13.77 -0.20 -9.64
N GLU A 37 -13.25 0.78 -10.39
CA GLU A 37 -13.10 0.67 -11.84
C GLU A 37 -11.88 -0.20 -12.20
N THR A 38 -10.76 0.01 -11.50
CA THR A 38 -9.50 -0.68 -11.79
C THR A 38 -9.48 -2.12 -11.27
N PHE A 39 -10.08 -2.34 -10.11
CA PHE A 39 -10.12 -3.64 -9.41
C PHE A 39 -11.57 -4.01 -9.04
N PRO A 40 -12.43 -4.30 -10.03
CA PRO A 40 -13.86 -4.58 -9.79
C PRO A 40 -14.11 -5.82 -8.91
N GLU A 41 -13.14 -6.71 -8.79
CA GLU A 41 -13.18 -7.90 -7.92
C GLU A 41 -13.01 -7.57 -6.44
N ILE A 42 -12.48 -6.39 -6.10
CA ILE A 42 -12.19 -5.98 -4.73
C ILE A 42 -13.46 -5.46 -4.06
N LYS A 43 -13.88 -6.15 -3.00
CA LYS A 43 -15.14 -5.86 -2.29
C LYS A 43 -15.00 -4.82 -1.18
N GLN A 44 -13.79 -4.63 -0.67
CA GLN A 44 -13.52 -3.77 0.48
C GLN A 44 -12.48 -2.73 0.10
N VAL A 45 -12.89 -1.47 0.13
CA VAL A 45 -12.02 -0.31 -0.13
C VAL A 45 -12.03 0.55 1.12
N PHE A 46 -10.84 0.81 1.68
CA PHE A 46 -10.67 1.59 2.89
C PHE A 46 -9.99 2.92 2.57
N ASN A 47 -10.70 4.03 2.75
CA ASN A 47 -10.13 5.37 2.58
C ASN A 47 -9.66 5.92 3.93
N PHE A 48 -8.35 6.11 4.03
CA PHE A 48 -7.66 6.57 5.23
C PHE A 48 -7.09 7.99 5.09
N GLY A 49 -7.47 8.72 4.03
CA GLY A 49 -6.97 10.04 3.71
C GLY A 49 -5.92 10.04 2.60
N LYS A 50 -5.30 11.20 2.37
CA LYS A 50 -4.40 11.43 1.25
C LYS A 50 -3.02 10.77 1.49
N PRO A 51 -2.51 9.95 0.57
CA PRO A 51 -1.18 9.36 0.69
C PRO A 51 -0.06 10.37 0.39
N SER A 52 1.16 10.04 0.78
CA SER A 52 2.36 10.83 0.44
C SER A 52 2.75 10.75 -1.04
N GLY A 53 2.24 9.75 -1.76
CA GLY A 53 2.62 9.44 -3.14
C GLY A 53 4.05 8.88 -3.29
N LYS A 54 4.75 8.59 -2.18
CA LYS A 54 6.14 8.11 -2.20
C LYS A 54 6.22 6.68 -1.67
N PRO A 55 6.82 5.73 -2.41
CA PRO A 55 7.02 4.37 -1.92
C PRO A 55 7.98 4.37 -0.72
N SER A 56 7.89 3.33 0.12
CA SER A 56 8.82 3.12 1.21
C SER A 56 10.23 2.84 0.69
N LYS A 57 11.26 3.36 1.37
CA LYS A 57 12.63 2.91 1.16
C LYS A 57 12.79 1.48 1.67
N ILE A 58 13.61 0.70 0.97
CA ILE A 58 13.87 -0.69 1.31
C ILE A 58 15.34 -0.88 1.60
N TYR A 59 15.61 -1.41 2.78
CA TYR A 59 16.93 -1.70 3.27
C TYR A 59 17.04 -3.23 3.37
N ASN A 60 17.97 -3.80 2.62
CA ASN A 60 18.32 -5.19 2.73
C ASN A 60 19.44 -5.32 3.76
N LEU A 61 19.08 -5.75 4.97
CA LEU A 61 20.00 -5.85 6.10
C LEU A 61 20.98 -7.02 5.97
N ASP A 62 20.61 -8.08 5.24
CA ASP A 62 21.46 -9.25 5.03
C ASP A 62 22.67 -8.93 4.13
N LYS A 63 22.48 -7.99 3.19
CA LYS A 63 23.52 -7.54 2.25
C LYS A 63 24.04 -6.13 2.53
N ASN A 64 23.50 -5.44 3.54
CA ASN A 64 23.82 -4.06 3.86
C ASN A 64 23.68 -3.09 2.66
N GLU A 65 22.59 -3.23 1.89
CA GLU A 65 22.31 -2.43 0.69
C GLU A 65 20.92 -1.76 0.74
N ILE A 66 20.76 -0.69 -0.05
CA ILE A 66 19.47 -0.04 -0.29
C ILE A 66 18.93 -0.53 -1.62
N ILE A 67 17.67 -0.97 -1.66
CA ILE A 67 16.99 -1.37 -2.89
C ILE A 67 16.22 -0.16 -3.45
N GLU A 68 16.64 0.31 -4.62
CA GLU A 68 15.94 1.35 -5.38
C GLU A 68 14.77 0.75 -6.20
N ARG A 69 13.69 1.52 -6.34
CA ARG A 69 12.42 1.12 -6.98
C ARG A 69 11.88 2.22 -7.87
#